data_AF-A0A087RRR9-F1
#
_entry.id   AF-A0A087RRR9-F1
#
_cell.length_a   1.000
_cell.length_b   1.000
_cell.length_c   1.000
_cell.angle_alpha   90.00
_cell.angle_beta   90.00
_cell.angle_gamma   90.00
#
_symmetry.space_group_name_H-M   'P 1'
#
loop_
_entity.id
_entity.type
_entity.pdbx_description
1 polymer ?
#
loop_
_entity_poly.entity_id
_entity_poly.type
_entity_poly.pdbx_seq_one_letter_code
_entity_poly.pdbx_strand_id
1 'polypeptide(L)' 'MHLTRKTKTIILLVIIWTVSTLPLPWIVNNPVVSESAFYTILGIIAIVSIPFVMLGVVWHLKPELTT' A
#
# COMPACT_ATOMS: atom_id res chain seq x y z
N MET A 1 -17.35 -15.77 13.83
CA MET A 1 -17.05 -15.47 12.41
C MET A 1 -15.73 -16.13 12.06
N HIS A 2 -15.72 -17.10 11.13
CA HIS A 2 -14.49 -17.81 10.76
C HIS A 2 -13.86 -17.12 9.54
N LEU A 3 -12.70 -16.49 9.72
CA LEU A 3 -11.99 -15.83 8.61
C LEU A 3 -11.26 -16.87 7.76
N THR A 4 -11.52 -16.85 6.45
CA THR A 4 -10.81 -17.73 5.50
C THR A 4 -9.35 -17.33 5.36
N ARG A 5 -8.49 -18.26 4.93
CA ARG A 5 -7.06 -17.97 4.69
C ARG A 5 -6.87 -16.82 3.69
N LYS A 6 -7.69 -16.76 2.65
CA LYS A 6 -7.69 -15.67 1.65
C LYS A 6 -7.99 -14.32 2.31
N THR A 7 -9.02 -14.26 3.14
CA THR A 7 -9.39 -13.04 3.88
C THR A 7 -8.26 -12.58 4.81
N LYS A 8 -7.60 -13.51 5.51
CA LYS A 8 -6.45 -13.19 6.37
C LYS A 8 -5.28 -12.60 5.58
N THR A 9 -4.98 -13.15 4.39
CA THR A 9 -3.92 -12.61 3.52
C THR A 9 -4.26 -11.19 3.03
N ILE A 10 -5.50 -10.94 2.59
CA ILE A 10 -5.93 -9.61 2.15
C ILE A 10 -5.79 -8.60 3.30
N ILE A 11 -6.27 -8.96 4.50
CA ILE A 11 -6.15 -8.11 5.69
C ILE A 11 -4.69 -7.79 5.98
N LEU A 12 -3.81 -8.79 5.92
CA LEU A 12 -2.38 -8.59 6.13
C LEU A 12 -1.79 -7.62 5.11
N LEU A 13 -2.10 -7.76 3.83
CA LEU A 13 -1.63 -6.87 2.77
C LEU A 13 -2.11 -5.43 2.96
N VAL A 14 -3.38 -5.24 3.34
CA VAL A 14 -3.95 -3.91 3.63
C VAL A 14 -3.26 -3.26 4.84
N ILE A 15 -2.96 -4.03 5.89
CA ILE A 15 -2.24 -3.51 7.07
C ILE A 15 -0.84 -3.05 6.67
N ILE A 16 -0.10 -3.88 5.93
CA ILE A 16 1.27 -3.54 5.52
C ILE A 16 1.27 -2.28 4.64
N TRP A 17 0.34 -2.18 3.70
CA TRP A 17 0.19 -1.00 2.85
C TRP A 17 -0.21 0.26 3.64
N THR A 18 -1.09 0.12 4.63
CA THR A 18 -1.47 1.23 5.53
C THR A 18 -0.26 1.72 6.33
N VAL A 19 0.59 0.81 6.81
CA VAL A 19 1.79 1.17 7.58
C VAL A 19 2.84 1.83 6.68
N SER A 20 3.01 1.37 5.44
CA SER A 20 3.97 2.00 4.51
C SER A 20 3.58 3.40 4.08
N THR A 21 2.28 3.69 4.04
CA THR A 21 1.72 5.03 3.75
C THR A 21 1.63 5.92 4.99
N LEU A 22 1.93 5.39 6.18
CA LEU A 22 1.86 6.12 7.44
C LEU A 22 2.61 7.45 7.42
N PRO A 23 3.77 7.67 6.78
CA PRO A 23 4.42 8.98 6.81
C PRO A 23 3.59 10.14 6.21
N LEU A 24 2.64 9.84 5.31
CA LEU A 24 1.92 10.84 4.50
C LEU A 24 1.22 11.95 5.32
N PRO A 25 0.36 11.65 6.31
CA PRO A 25 -0.33 12.67 7.09
C PRO A 25 0.60 13.67 7.80
N TRP A 26 1.85 13.28 8.09
CA TRP A 26 2.82 14.12 8.79
C TRP A 26 3.67 14.98 7.85
N ILE A 27 3.77 14.61 6.57
CA ILE A 27 4.60 15.31 5.58
C ILE A 27 3.78 16.16 4.61
N VAL A 28 2.50 15.83 4.38
CA VAL A 28 1.63 16.60 3.48
C VAL A 28 1.35 17.98 4.07
N ASN A 29 1.55 19.03 3.27
CA ASN A 29 1.39 20.43 3.68
C ASN A 29 2.26 20.86 4.87
N ASN A 30 3.34 20.14 5.16
CA ASN A 30 4.25 20.47 6.25
C ASN A 30 5.34 21.44 5.78
N PRO A 31 5.37 22.69 6.25
CA PRO A 31 6.34 23.70 5.80
C PRO A 31 7.77 23.42 6.26
N VAL A 32 7.98 22.49 7.19
CA VAL A 32 9.30 22.09 7.70
C VAL A 32 9.96 21.00 6.84
N VAL A 33 9.18 20.31 6.01
CA VAL A 33 9.67 19.25 5.13
C VAL A 33 10.09 19.86 3.81
N SER A 34 11.33 19.60 3.36
CA SER A 34 11.77 20.08 2.05
C SER A 34 10.98 19.40 0.93
N GLU A 35 10.70 20.14 -0.15
CA GLU A 35 10.00 19.62 -1.31
C GLU A 35 10.71 18.38 -1.92
N SER A 36 12.04 18.37 -1.92
CA SER A 36 12.84 17.22 -2.35
C SER A 36 12.61 15.97 -1.49
N ALA A 37 12.54 16.12 -0.16
CA ALA A 37 12.27 15.01 0.76
C ALA A 37 10.83 14.50 0.58
N PHE A 38 9.87 15.43 0.42
CA PHE A 38 8.48 15.09 0.17
C PHE A 38 8.31 14.21 -1.09
N TYR A 39 8.87 14.63 -2.23
CA TYR A 39 8.79 13.83 -3.46
C TYR A 39 9.56 12.52 -3.39
N THR A 40 10.67 12.47 -2.67
CA THR A 40 11.42 11.22 -2.45
C THR A 40 10.55 10.21 -1.69
N ILE A 41 9.90 10.63 -0.61
CA ILE A 41 9.01 9.77 0.18
C ILE A 41 7.79 9.36 -0.65
N LEU A 42 7.19 10.28 -1.39
CA LEU A 42 6.09 9.96 -2.31
C LEU A 42 6.48 8.91 -3.35
N GLY A 43 7.66 9.03 -3.96
CA GLY A 43 8.17 8.06 -4.93
C GLY A 43 8.33 6.67 -4.33
N ILE A 44 8.88 6.57 -3.12
CA ILE A 44 9.01 5.31 -2.38
C ILE A 44 7.62 4.70 -2.12
N ILE A 45 6.68 5.49 -1.59
CA ILE A 45 5.32 5.04 -1.30
C ILE A 45 4.61 4.55 -2.57
N ALA A 46 4.78 5.25 -3.69
CA ALA A 46 4.20 4.86 -4.97
C ALA A 46 4.73 3.50 -5.44
N ILE A 47 6.05 3.30 -5.43
CA ILE A 47 6.69 2.04 -5.83
C ILE A 47 6.23 0.90 -4.91
N VAL A 48 6.25 1.12 -3.59
CA VAL A 48 5.81 0.12 -2.61
C VAL A 48 4.33 -0.21 -2.77
N SER A 49 3.49 0.73 -3.18
CA SER A 49 2.04 0.51 -3.36
C SER A 49 1.68 -0.38 -4.55
N ILE A 50 2.52 -0.43 -5.58
CA ILE A 50 2.27 -1.21 -6.82
C ILE A 50 1.89 -2.67 -6.53
N PRO A 51 2.69 -3.48 -5.81
CA PRO A 51 2.33 -4.87 -5.55
C PRO A 51 1.01 -5.03 -4.78
N PHE A 52 0.68 -4.13 -3.84
CA PHE A 52 -0.57 -4.24 -3.07
C PHE A 52 -1.80 -3.91 -3.91
N VAL A 53 -1.72 -2.86 -4.74
CA VAL A 53 -2.81 -2.48 -5.65
C VAL A 53 -2.95 -3.52 -6.76
N MET A 54 -1.84 -3.97 -7.37
CA MET A 54 -1.88 -5.03 -8.38
C MET A 54 -2.48 -6.32 -7.83
N LEU A 55 -2.06 -6.79 -6.65
CA LEU A 55 -2.62 -8.02 -6.08
C LEU A 55 -4.13 -7.88 -5.80
N GLY A 56 -4.58 -6.71 -5.34
CA GLY A 56 -6.00 -6.41 -5.19
C GLY A 56 -6.78 -6.47 -6.50
N VAL A 57 -6.22 -5.91 -7.58
CA VAL A 57 -6.83 -5.89 -8.92
C VAL A 57 -6.79 -7.27 -9.58
N VAL A 58 -5.64 -7.95 -9.58
CA VAL A 58 -5.46 -9.27 -10.18
C VAL A 58 -6.37 -10.29 -9.51
N TRP A 59 -6.53 -10.24 -8.17
CA TRP A 59 -7.49 -11.10 -7.48
C TRP A 59 -8.94 -10.92 -7.92
N HIS A 60 -9.31 -9.74 -8.43
CA HIS A 60 -10.66 -9.47 -8.93
C HIS A 60 -10.81 -9.78 -10.43
N LEU A 61 -9.79 -9.50 -11.24
CA LEU A 61 -9.88 -9.62 -12.70
C LEU A 61 -9.48 -11.00 -13.23
N LYS A 62 -8.44 -11.61 -12.66
CA LYS A 62 -7.85 -12.89 -13.09
C LYS A 62 -7.19 -13.60 -11.91
N PRO A 63 -7.98 -14.12 -10.95
CA PRO A 63 -7.44 -14.78 -9.75
C PRO A 63 -6.50 -15.95 -10.08
N GLU A 64 -6.63 -16.55 -11.26
CA GLU A 64 -5.78 -17.63 -11.78
C GLU A 64 -4.31 -17.22 -12.05
N LEU A 65 -3.98 -15.93 -12.11
CA LEU A 65 -2.60 -15.46 -12.30
C LEU A 65 -1.80 -15.33 -10.99
N THR A 66 -2.41 -15.70 -9.85
CA THR A 66 -1.80 -15.58 -8.51
C THR A 66 -1.42 -16.92 -7.89
N THR A 67 -1.50 -18.00 -8.66
CA THR A 67 -1.04 -19.36 -8.33
C THR A 67 0.28 -19.66 -9.02
#